data_AF-A0A9Q1CIU9-F1
#
_entry.id   AF-A0A9Q1CIU9-F1
#
_cell.length_a   1.000
_cell.length_b   1.000
_cell.length_c   1.000
_cell.angle_alpha   90.00
_cell.angle_beta   90.00
_cell.angle_gamma   90.00
#
_symmetry.space_group_name_H-M   'P 1'
#
loop_
_entity.id
_entity.type
_entity.pdbx_description
1 polymer ?
#
loop_
_entity_poly.entity_id
_entity_poly.type
_entity_poly.pdbx_seq_one_letter_code
_entity_poly.pdbx_strand_id
1 'polypeptide(L)'
;MATLIALILMGTIKMILKGSGNFEKPFQTSVEFSIFKVPSAFFSAYFAYGGWDNISNITEEVKKPAKTIMSAMTISFVCVTIMYLLANIAYVTVLTPEEIMSSDAVAALFAVRIIGKWSFIIWVCVVLSAAGNLSGSTYSNSRIFFVAARAGHFPFILSTIHIRRKTPLPAIIITVSMCRYPK
;
A
#
# COMPACT_ATOMS: atom_id res chain seq x y z
N MET A 1 -3.95 -3.67 5.76
CA MET A 1 -5.32 -3.57 6.33
C MET A 1 -5.30 -3.37 7.84
N ALA A 2 -4.81 -4.33 8.64
CA ALA A 2 -4.85 -4.26 10.11
C ALA A 2 -4.15 -3.01 10.70
N THR A 3 -3.00 -2.62 10.16
CA THR A 3 -2.26 -1.40 10.53
C THR A 3 -3.08 -0.13 10.29
N LEU A 4 -3.70 -0.02 9.12
CA LEU A 4 -4.57 1.10 8.75
C LEU A 4 -5.79 1.19 9.66
N ILE A 5 -6.45 0.06 9.96
CA ILE A 5 -7.58 0.02 10.89
C ILE A 5 -7.14 0.47 12.29
N ALA A 6 -5.98 0.01 12.77
CA ALA A 6 -5.43 0.44 14.04
C ALA A 6 -5.18 1.96 14.06
N LEU A 7 -4.59 2.53 13.00
CA LEU A 7 -4.36 3.97 12.87
C LEU A 7 -5.67 4.77 12.89
N ILE A 8 -6.69 4.30 12.16
CA ILE A 8 -8.01 4.93 12.12
C ILE A 8 -8.67 4.89 13.51
N LEU A 9 -8.67 3.73 14.18
CA LEU A 9 -9.23 3.57 15.52
C LEU A 9 -8.51 4.45 16.55
N MET A 10 -7.18 4.54 16.49
CA MET A 10 -6.41 5.41 17.38
C MET A 10 -6.67 6.89 17.11
N GLY A 11 -6.85 7.28 15.84
CA GLY A 11 -7.23 8.63 15.45
C GLY A 11 -8.63 9.02 15.94
N THR A 12 -9.63 8.14 15.79
CA THR A 12 -11.00 8.40 16.24
C THR A 12 -11.12 8.43 17.76
N ILE A 13 -10.43 7.54 18.49
CA ILE A 13 -10.37 7.56 19.96
C ILE A 13 -9.77 8.88 20.46
N LYS A 14 -8.70 9.38 19.82
CA LYS A 14 -8.07 10.64 20.21
C LYS A 14 -8.95 11.85 19.91
N MET A 15 -9.72 11.82 18.81
CA MET A 15 -10.73 12.86 18.52
C MET A 15 -11.81 12.92 19.60
N ILE A 16 -12.33 11.76 20.02
CA ILE A 16 -13.37 11.68 21.06
C ILE A 16 -12.83 12.17 22.41
N LEU A 17 -11.59 11.83 22.77
CA LEU A 17 -10.98 12.22 24.05
C LEU A 17 -10.56 13.70 24.12
N LYS A 18 -10.12 14.30 23.01
CA LYS A 18 -9.53 15.66 23.01
C LYS A 18 -10.53 16.77 22.65
N GLY A 19 -11.76 16.43 22.30
CA GLY A 19 -12.92 17.36 22.23
C GLY A 19 -12.90 18.43 21.14
N SER A 20 -11.76 18.71 20.50
CA SER A 20 -11.66 19.58 19.34
C SER A 20 -10.38 19.25 18.58
N GLY A 21 -10.51 18.77 17.33
CA GLY A 21 -9.38 18.64 16.42
C GLY A 21 -8.87 20.01 16.01
N ASN A 22 -7.64 20.11 15.51
CA ASN A 22 -7.09 21.32 14.87
C ASN A 22 -7.81 21.64 13.55
N PHE A 23 -9.14 21.85 13.59
CA PHE A 23 -9.96 22.21 12.44
C PHE A 23 -9.87 23.69 12.08
N GLU A 24 -9.10 24.48 12.82
CA GLU A 24 -9.06 25.92 12.60
C GLU A 24 -8.50 26.27 11.21
N LYS A 25 -7.63 25.43 10.60
CA LYS A 25 -6.99 25.71 9.29
C LYS A 25 -6.56 24.49 8.44
N PRO A 26 -7.40 23.45 8.21
CA PRO A 26 -6.98 22.24 7.48
C PRO A 26 -6.62 22.47 6.00
N PHE A 27 -7.11 23.56 5.40
CA PHE A 27 -6.90 23.89 3.98
C PHE A 27 -6.09 25.18 3.75
N GLN A 28 -5.51 25.79 4.80
CA GLN A 28 -4.55 26.88 4.61
C GLN A 28 -3.18 26.29 4.29
N THR A 29 -3.08 25.63 3.14
CA THR A 29 -1.79 25.20 2.61
C THR A 29 -1.21 26.35 1.81
N SER A 30 0.05 26.70 2.05
CA SER A 30 0.83 27.70 1.30
C SER A 30 1.13 27.28 -0.16
N VAL A 31 0.40 26.30 -0.68
CA VAL A 31 0.61 25.73 -2.02
C VAL A 31 -0.28 26.49 -2.98
N GLU A 32 0.33 27.32 -3.83
CA GLU A 32 -0.34 27.87 -5.00
C GLU A 32 -0.97 26.74 -5.81
N PHE A 33 -2.28 26.84 -6.05
CA PHE A 33 -3.05 25.86 -6.80
C PHE A 33 -2.63 25.89 -8.26
N SER A 34 -1.60 25.12 -8.60
CA SER A 34 -1.08 25.00 -9.96
C SER A 34 -1.68 23.78 -10.64
N ILE A 35 -2.32 23.99 -11.78
CA ILE A 35 -2.90 22.93 -12.62
C ILE A 35 -1.84 21.86 -12.95
N PHE A 36 -0.57 22.25 -13.06
CA PHE A 36 0.55 21.34 -13.34
C PHE A 36 0.90 20.36 -12.21
N LYS A 37 0.48 20.63 -10.96
CA LYS A 37 0.72 19.74 -9.81
C LYS A 37 -0.40 18.72 -9.58
N VAL A 38 -1.55 18.95 -10.22
CA VAL A 38 -2.72 18.06 -10.11
C VAL A 38 -2.41 16.65 -10.63
N PRO A 39 -1.77 16.45 -11.81
CA PRO A 39 -1.45 15.12 -12.31
C PRO A 39 -0.55 14.29 -11.39
N SER A 40 0.47 14.90 -10.77
CA SER A 40 1.36 14.20 -9.83
C SER A 40 0.63 13.73 -8.56
N ALA A 41 -0.32 14.53 -8.07
CA ALA A 41 -1.16 14.15 -6.93
C ALA A 41 -2.08 12.97 -7.28
N PHE A 42 -2.72 13.00 -8.46
CA PHE A 42 -3.52 11.89 -8.96
C PHE A 42 -2.69 10.62 -9.17
N PHE A 43 -1.46 10.74 -9.69
CA PHE A 43 -0.58 9.59 -9.86
C PHE A 43 -0.21 8.95 -8.51
N SER A 44 0.10 9.78 -7.50
CA SER A 44 0.40 9.30 -6.15
C SER A 44 -0.82 8.62 -5.51
N ALA A 45 -2.01 9.19 -5.69
CA ALA A 45 -3.26 8.56 -5.26
C ALA A 45 -3.49 7.22 -5.97
N TYR A 46 -3.32 7.17 -7.29
CA TYR A 46 -3.48 5.94 -8.07
C TYR A 46 -2.54 4.83 -7.59
N PHE A 47 -1.28 5.15 -7.31
CA PHE A 47 -0.31 4.20 -6.78
C PHE A 47 -0.76 3.60 -5.44
N ALA A 48 -1.39 4.40 -4.57
CA ALA A 48 -1.91 3.94 -3.28
C ALA A 48 -3.08 2.94 -3.40
N TYR A 49 -3.84 2.98 -4.50
CA TYR A 49 -4.89 2.01 -4.85
C TYR A 49 -4.39 0.87 -5.76
N GLY A 50 -3.09 0.80 -6.02
CA GLY A 50 -2.47 -0.25 -6.83
C GLY A 50 -2.59 -1.64 -6.21
N GLY A 51 -2.49 -2.69 -7.05
CA GLY A 51 -2.51 -4.09 -6.63
C GLY A 51 -3.72 -4.89 -7.09
N TRP A 52 -4.73 -4.24 -7.68
CA TRP A 52 -5.91 -4.87 -8.28
C TRP A 52 -5.59 -5.79 -9.46
N ASP A 53 -4.45 -5.58 -10.12
CA ASP A 53 -3.91 -6.37 -11.22
C ASP A 53 -3.56 -7.81 -10.79
N ASN A 54 -3.22 -8.02 -9.51
CA ASN A 54 -2.93 -9.35 -8.97
C ASN A 54 -4.15 -10.29 -8.99
N ILE A 55 -5.36 -9.76 -9.10
CA ILE A 55 -6.60 -10.56 -9.15
C ILE A 55 -6.60 -11.47 -10.38
N SER A 56 -6.01 -11.01 -11.49
CA SER A 56 -5.87 -11.78 -12.73
C SER A 56 -5.14 -13.12 -12.49
N ASN A 57 -4.12 -13.12 -11.62
CA ASN A 57 -3.32 -14.31 -11.31
C ASN A 57 -4.08 -15.40 -10.52
N ILE A 58 -5.19 -15.04 -9.88
CA ILE A 58 -5.99 -15.94 -9.03
C ILE A 58 -7.29 -16.33 -9.74
N THR A 59 -7.55 -15.76 -10.92
CA THR A 59 -8.77 -16.02 -11.71
C THR A 59 -8.96 -17.50 -12.00
N GLU A 60 -7.88 -18.24 -12.27
CA GLU A 60 -7.91 -19.69 -12.53
C GLU A 60 -8.19 -20.53 -11.26
N GLU A 61 -7.96 -19.97 -10.07
CA GLU A 61 -8.14 -20.65 -8.78
C GLU A 61 -9.55 -20.40 -8.19
N VAL A 62 -10.34 -19.47 -8.76
CA VAL A 62 -11.64 -19.03 -8.24
C VAL A 62 -12.82 -19.75 -8.92
N LYS A 63 -13.74 -20.31 -8.10
CA LYS A 63 -15.02 -20.85 -8.61
C LYS A 63 -15.90 -19.72 -9.16
N LYS A 64 -16.36 -19.87 -10.41
CA LYS A 64 -17.20 -18.88 -11.15
C LYS A 64 -16.53 -17.50 -11.23
N PRO A 65 -15.43 -17.36 -11.98
CA PRO A 65 -14.59 -16.17 -11.96
C PRO A 65 -15.34 -14.89 -12.34
N ALA A 66 -16.15 -14.91 -13.41
CA ALA A 66 -16.81 -13.71 -13.93
C ALA A 66 -17.68 -12.97 -12.89
N LYS A 67 -18.45 -13.68 -12.06
CA LYS A 67 -19.32 -13.05 -11.06
C LYS A 67 -18.57 -12.73 -9.78
N THR A 68 -17.76 -13.68 -9.31
CA THR A 68 -17.04 -13.56 -8.02
C THR A 68 -15.99 -12.45 -8.08
N ILE A 69 -15.24 -12.35 -9.18
CA ILE A 69 -14.20 -11.34 -9.35
C ILE A 69 -14.81 -9.95 -9.43
N MET A 70 -15.86 -9.76 -10.24
CA MET A 70 -16.52 -8.46 -10.38
C MET A 70 -17.11 -7.97 -9.05
N SER A 71 -17.80 -8.84 -8.29
CA SER A 71 -18.32 -8.47 -6.98
C SER A 71 -17.21 -8.20 -5.95
N ALA A 72 -16.18 -9.04 -5.91
CA ALA A 72 -15.05 -8.86 -5.01
C ALA A 72 -14.28 -7.56 -5.28
N MET A 73 -14.10 -7.21 -6.55
CA MET A 73 -13.42 -5.99 -6.98
C MET A 73 -14.20 -4.75 -6.52
N THR A 74 -15.51 -4.69 -6.79
CA THR A 74 -16.35 -3.57 -6.36
C THR A 74 -16.37 -3.40 -4.85
N ILE A 75 -16.54 -4.48 -4.09
CA ILE A 75 -16.54 -4.44 -2.61
C ILE A 75 -15.17 -3.96 -2.09
N SER A 76 -14.08 -4.45 -2.68
CA SER A 76 -12.73 -4.06 -2.29
C SER A 76 -12.48 -2.57 -2.56
N PHE A 77 -12.84 -2.05 -3.73
CA PHE A 77 -12.66 -0.63 -4.05
C PHE A 77 -13.46 0.28 -3.12
N VAL A 78 -14.72 -0.05 -2.84
CA VAL A 78 -15.56 0.75 -1.93
C VAL A 78 -14.99 0.71 -0.52
N CYS A 79 -14.61 -0.47 -0.03
CA CYS A 79 -14.01 -0.63 1.30
C CYS A 79 -12.71 0.17 1.44
N VAL A 80 -11.81 0.05 0.47
CA VAL A 80 -10.53 0.78 0.47
C VAL A 80 -10.76 2.28 0.40
N THR A 81 -11.68 2.76 -0.45
CA THR A 81 -12.03 4.19 -0.53
C THR A 81 -12.47 4.75 0.81
N ILE A 82 -13.38 4.05 1.51
CA ILE A 82 -13.86 4.46 2.84
C ILE A 82 -12.70 4.48 3.84
N MET A 83 -11.85 3.46 3.84
CA MET A 83 -10.71 3.40 4.76
C MET A 83 -9.70 4.52 4.51
N TYR A 84 -9.41 4.84 3.26
CA TYR A 84 -8.49 5.94 2.91
C TYR A 84 -9.08 7.30 3.31
N LEU A 85 -10.38 7.52 3.11
CA LEU A 85 -11.05 8.73 3.58
C LEU A 85 -10.95 8.87 5.10
N LEU A 86 -11.25 7.81 5.85
CA LEU A 86 -11.14 7.80 7.31
C LEU A 86 -9.71 8.02 7.79
N ALA A 87 -8.71 7.44 7.12
CA ALA A 87 -7.31 7.63 7.46
C ALA A 87 -6.85 9.08 7.21
N ASN A 88 -7.24 9.67 6.08
CA ASN A 88 -6.93 11.07 5.80
C ASN A 88 -7.55 11.99 6.85
N ILE A 89 -8.83 11.79 7.19
CA ILE A 89 -9.51 12.52 8.26
C ILE A 89 -8.74 12.38 9.59
N ALA A 90 -8.34 11.16 9.95
CA ALA A 90 -7.54 10.93 11.15
C ALA A 90 -6.20 11.71 11.13
N TYR A 91 -5.51 11.76 9.98
CA TYR A 91 -4.25 12.50 9.87
C TYR A 91 -4.42 14.01 10.05
N VAL A 92 -5.35 14.66 9.33
CA VAL A 92 -5.54 16.13 9.47
C VAL A 92 -6.06 16.55 10.84
N THR A 93 -6.67 15.65 11.62
CA THR A 93 -7.09 16.00 13.00
C THR A 93 -5.97 15.98 14.03
N VAL A 94 -4.90 15.23 13.77
CA VAL A 94 -3.80 15.01 14.73
C VAL A 94 -2.53 15.76 14.34
N LEU A 95 -2.27 15.90 13.04
CA LEU A 95 -1.06 16.51 12.49
C LEU A 95 -1.36 17.86 11.85
N THR A 96 -0.38 18.75 11.86
CA THR A 96 -0.44 20.02 11.11
C THR A 96 -0.07 19.82 9.63
N PRO A 97 -0.52 20.68 8.71
CA PRO A 97 -0.17 20.56 7.28
C PRO A 97 1.35 20.56 7.01
N GLU A 98 2.12 21.36 7.76
CA GLU A 98 3.59 21.42 7.63
C GLU A 98 4.26 20.11 8.05
N GLU A 99 3.78 19.47 9.12
CA GLU A 99 4.28 18.16 9.56
C GLU A 99 3.99 17.05 8.53
N ILE A 100 2.84 17.11 7.86
CA ILE A 100 2.48 16.16 6.80
C ILE A 100 3.38 16.35 5.57
N MET A 101 3.69 17.60 5.20
CA MET A 101 4.51 17.89 4.03
C MET A 101 6.01 17.66 4.24
N SER A 102 6.49 17.80 5.48
CA SER A 102 7.92 17.62 5.81
C SER A 102 8.33 16.17 6.07
N SER A 103 7.37 15.25 6.20
CA SER A 103 7.63 13.87 6.63
C SER A 103 7.35 12.84 5.55
N ASP A 104 8.39 12.09 5.15
CA ASP A 104 8.28 10.96 4.22
C ASP A 104 7.41 9.81 4.77
N ALA A 105 7.29 9.71 6.10
CA ALA A 105 6.57 8.63 6.79
C ALA A 105 5.48 9.18 7.72
N VAL A 106 4.41 9.73 7.14
CA VAL A 106 3.27 10.34 7.86
C VAL A 106 2.67 9.40 8.92
N ALA A 107 2.54 8.10 8.62
CA ALA A 107 2.00 7.12 9.56
C ALA A 107 2.88 6.89 10.80
N ALA A 108 4.21 6.94 10.63
CA ALA A 108 5.15 6.80 11.75
C ALA A 108 5.18 8.06 12.61
N LEU A 109 5.14 9.24 11.98
CA LEU A 109 5.02 10.51 12.70
C LEU A 109 3.73 10.59 13.52
N PHE A 110 2.62 10.16 12.91
CA PHE A 110 1.32 10.05 13.59
C PHE A 110 1.40 9.13 14.82
N ALA A 111 2.03 7.96 14.69
CA ALA A 111 2.23 7.03 15.79
C ALA A 111 3.00 7.66 16.98
N VAL A 112 4.08 8.39 16.67
CA VAL A 112 4.86 9.14 17.67
C VAL A 112 4.00 10.20 18.36
N ARG A 113 3.17 10.92 17.59
CA ARG A 113 2.30 11.99 18.11
C ARG A 113 1.14 11.51 18.97
N ILE A 114 0.69 10.26 18.80
CA ILE A 114 -0.41 9.69 19.57
C ILE A 114 0.09 9.00 20.84
N ILE A 115 1.07 8.11 20.72
CA ILE A 115 1.41 7.19 21.82
C ILE A 115 2.77 7.49 22.44
N GLY A 116 3.59 8.34 21.82
CA GLY A 116 4.92 8.69 22.32
C GLY A 116 5.80 7.45 22.45
N LYS A 117 6.06 6.99 23.68
CA LYS A 117 6.97 5.87 24.00
C LYS A 117 6.58 4.53 23.36
N TRP A 118 5.30 4.27 23.09
CA TRP A 118 4.88 3.00 22.45
C TRP A 118 4.73 3.08 20.93
N SER A 119 5.18 4.17 20.32
CA SER A 119 5.18 4.36 18.86
C SER A 119 5.94 3.25 18.11
N PHE A 120 6.92 2.62 18.77
CA PHE A 120 7.65 1.47 18.24
C PHE A 120 6.74 0.33 17.78
N ILE A 121 5.65 0.04 18.50
CA ILE A 121 4.74 -1.05 18.14
C ILE A 121 4.09 -0.78 16.79
N ILE A 122 3.61 0.44 16.57
CA ILE A 122 2.99 0.83 15.29
C ILE A 122 4.03 0.78 14.18
N TRP A 123 5.23 1.29 14.42
CA TRP A 123 6.31 1.23 13.43
C TRP A 123 6.61 -0.22 13.03
N VAL A 124 6.74 -1.14 14.00
CA VAL A 124 6.91 -2.57 13.73
C VAL A 124 5.74 -3.13 12.92
N CYS A 125 4.50 -2.81 13.27
CA CYS A 125 3.33 -3.27 12.51
C CYS A 125 3.34 -2.74 11.06
N VAL A 126 3.74 -1.48 10.85
CA VAL A 126 3.86 -0.86 9.51
C VAL A 126 4.94 -1.58 8.70
N VAL A 127 6.11 -1.81 9.28
CA VAL A 127 7.22 -2.53 8.63
C VAL A 127 6.81 -3.97 8.29
N LEU A 128 6.14 -4.67 9.20
CA LEU A 128 5.61 -6.03 8.95
C LEU A 128 4.57 -6.03 7.82
N SER A 129 3.70 -5.03 7.77
CA SER A 129 2.74 -4.88 6.67
C SER A 129 3.42 -4.61 5.33
N ALA A 130 4.47 -3.77 5.32
CA ALA A 130 5.24 -3.49 4.11
C ALA A 130 6.02 -4.74 3.64
N ALA A 131 6.62 -5.49 4.57
CA ALA A 131 7.30 -6.75 4.28
C ALA A 131 6.34 -7.83 3.74
N GLY A 132 5.13 -7.91 4.29
CA GLY A 132 4.08 -8.79 3.78
C GLY A 132 3.67 -8.43 2.35
N ASN A 133 3.47 -7.14 2.08
CA ASN A 133 3.16 -6.65 0.73
C ASN A 133 4.28 -6.98 -0.27
N LEU A 134 5.54 -6.74 0.10
CA LEU A 134 6.70 -7.05 -0.73
C LEU A 134 6.83 -8.55 -1.04
N SER A 135 6.56 -9.40 -0.05
CA SER A 135 6.60 -10.85 -0.22
C SER A 135 5.50 -11.33 -1.18
N GLY A 136 4.28 -10.78 -1.03
CA GLY A 136 3.16 -11.08 -1.92
C GLY A 136 3.40 -10.64 -3.37
N SER A 137 3.89 -9.42 -3.57
CA SER A 137 4.19 -8.92 -4.92
C SER A 137 5.33 -9.69 -5.59
N THR A 138 6.36 -10.07 -4.83
CA THR A 138 7.46 -10.91 -5.34
C THR A 138 6.95 -12.27 -5.82
N TYR A 139 5.99 -12.88 -5.11
CA TYR A 139 5.39 -14.14 -5.52
C TYR A 139 4.57 -14.02 -6.82
N SER A 140 3.71 -13.00 -6.93
CA SER A 140 2.96 -12.73 -8.15
C SER A 140 3.86 -12.48 -9.35
N ASN A 141 4.87 -11.61 -9.20
CA ASN A 141 5.82 -11.29 -10.27
C ASN A 141 6.61 -12.52 -10.73
N SER A 142 7.04 -13.36 -9.79
CA SER A 142 7.77 -14.60 -10.12
C SER A 142 6.95 -15.56 -10.98
N ARG A 143 5.62 -15.66 -10.74
CA ARG A 143 4.71 -16.47 -11.56
C ARG A 143 4.63 -15.92 -13.00
N ILE A 144 4.50 -14.60 -13.15
CA ILE A 144 4.42 -13.94 -14.45
C ILE A 144 5.71 -14.17 -15.24
N PHE A 145 6.88 -13.94 -14.65
CA PHE A 145 8.17 -14.18 -15.30
C PHE A 145 8.36 -15.63 -15.73
N PHE A 146 7.92 -16.57 -14.89
CA PHE A 146 8.01 -18.00 -15.17
C PHE A 146 7.13 -18.40 -16.37
N VAL A 147 5.89 -17.92 -16.46
CA VAL A 147 5.00 -18.17 -17.60
C VAL A 147 5.53 -17.48 -18.87
N ALA A 148 6.02 -16.25 -18.76
CA ALA A 148 6.59 -15.51 -19.88
C ALA A 148 7.88 -16.16 -20.43
N ALA A 149 8.70 -16.77 -19.57
CA ALA A 149 9.86 -17.56 -19.98
C ALA A 149 9.44 -18.86 -20.71
N ARG A 150 8.36 -19.52 -20.29
CA ARG A 150 7.81 -20.68 -21.04
C ARG A 150 7.23 -20.29 -22.40
N ALA A 151 6.64 -19.09 -22.51
CA ALA A 151 6.14 -18.55 -23.76
C ALA A 151 7.25 -18.09 -24.73
N GLY A 152 8.53 -18.19 -24.33
CA GLY A 152 9.68 -17.84 -25.16
C GLY A 152 10.04 -16.35 -25.17
N HIS A 153 9.35 -15.52 -24.37
CA HIS A 153 9.64 -14.07 -24.29
C HIS A 153 10.83 -13.73 -23.38
N PHE A 154 11.28 -14.67 -22.54
CA PHE A 154 12.41 -14.50 -21.62
C PHE A 154 13.40 -15.69 -21.70
N PRO A 155 14.66 -15.50 -21.27
CA PRO A 155 15.67 -16.57 -21.25
C PRO A 155 15.20 -17.80 -20.47
N PHE A 156 15.44 -19.00 -21.03
CA PHE A 156 14.97 -20.28 -20.48
C PHE A 156 15.37 -20.52 -19.01
N ILE A 157 16.48 -19.92 -18.56
CA ILE A 157 16.99 -19.97 -17.18
C ILE A 157 15.93 -19.51 -16.16
N LEU A 158 15.05 -18.57 -16.54
CA LEU A 158 13.98 -18.06 -15.68
C LEU A 158 12.79 -19.02 -15.52
N SER A 159 12.70 -20.03 -16.40
CA SER A 159 11.71 -21.10 -16.32
C SER A 159 12.18 -22.26 -15.42
N THR A 160 13.40 -22.21 -14.88
CA THR A 160 13.94 -23.31 -14.07
C THR A 160 13.40 -23.26 -12.63
N ILE A 161 12.88 -24.40 -12.17
CA ILE A 161 12.39 -24.59 -10.80
C ILE A 161 13.45 -25.33 -10.01
N HIS A 162 13.74 -24.86 -8.79
CA HIS A 162 14.69 -25.56 -7.93
C HIS A 162 14.10 -26.89 -7.42
N ILE A 163 14.79 -28.00 -7.68
CA ILE A 163 14.31 -29.37 -7.42
C ILE A 163 13.92 -29.64 -5.96
N ARG A 164 14.65 -29.11 -4.96
CA ARG A 164 14.34 -29.37 -3.54
C ARG A 164 13.24 -28.47 -2.97
N ARG A 165 13.23 -27.19 -3.36
CA ARG A 165 12.32 -26.19 -2.76
C ARG A 165 11.08 -25.92 -3.62
N LYS A 166 11.03 -26.45 -4.85
CA LYS A 166 9.96 -26.23 -5.84
C LYS A 166 9.65 -24.74 -6.07
N THR A 167 10.65 -23.88 -5.89
CA THR A 167 10.54 -22.42 -6.07
C THR A 167 11.34 -21.96 -7.30
N PRO A 168 10.86 -20.95 -8.05
CA PRO A 168 11.57 -20.36 -9.18
C PRO A 168 12.64 -19.37 -8.66
N LEU A 169 13.76 -19.92 -8.16
CA LEU A 169 14.88 -19.13 -7.58
C LEU A 169 15.44 -18.06 -8.53
N PRO A 170 15.70 -18.32 -9.83
CA PRO A 170 16.21 -17.30 -10.74
C PRO A 170 15.23 -16.15 -10.98
N ALA A 171 13.93 -16.43 -11.04
CA ALA A 171 12.90 -15.40 -11.21
C ALA A 171 12.80 -14.47 -9.99
N ILE A 172 12.95 -15.03 -8.78
CA ILE A 172 12.98 -14.25 -7.54
C ILE A 172 14.23 -13.36 -7.50
N ILE A 173 15.41 -13.90 -7.87
CA ILE A 173 16.66 -13.14 -7.91
C ILE A 173 16.55 -11.97 -8.88
N ILE A 174 16.00 -12.19 -10.09
CA ILE A 174 15.79 -11.11 -11.05
C ILE A 174 14.81 -10.05 -10.50
N THR A 175 13.67 -10.48 -9.96
CA THR A 175 12.67 -9.56 -9.38
C THR A 175 13.27 -8.70 -8.27
N VAL A 176 14.05 -9.30 -7.36
CA VAL A 176 14.74 -8.57 -6.27
C VAL A 176 15.82 -7.65 -6.81
N SER A 177 16.60 -8.08 -7.82
CA SER A 177 17.63 -7.25 -8.43
C SER A 177 17.05 -6.05 -9.20
N MET A 178 15.88 -6.21 -9.84
CA MET A 178 15.16 -5.12 -10.49
C MET A 178 14.59 -4.13 -9.48
N CYS A 179 14.04 -4.60 -8.36
CA CYS A 179 13.60 -3.73 -7.26
C CYS A 179 14.75 -2.91 -6.65
N ARG A 180 16.00 -3.35 -6.82
CA ARG A 180 17.19 -2.67 -6.28
C ARG A 180 17.68 -1.52 -7.17
N TYR A 181 17.06 -1.26 -8.32
CA TYR A 181 17.41 -0.10 -9.14
C TYR A 181 16.85 1.17 -8.48
N PRO A 182 17.71 2.07 -7.95
CA PRO A 182 17.23 3.31 -7.34
C PRO A 182 16.73 4.23 -8.46
N LYS A 183 15.49 4.71 -8.31
CA LYS A 183 15.09 6.00 -8.86
C LYS A 183 14.98 6.98 -7.71
#